data_AF-A0A256ZJR4-F1
#
_entry.id   AF-A0A256ZJR4-F1
#
_cell.length_a   1.000
_cell.length_b   1.000
_cell.length_c   1.000
_cell.angle_alpha   90.00
_cell.angle_beta   90.00
_cell.angle_gamma   90.00
#
_symmetry.space_group_name_H-M   'P 1'
#
loop_
_entity.id
_entity.type
_entity.pdbx_description
1 polymer ?
#
loop_
_entity_poly.entity_id
_entity_poly.type
_entity_poly.pdbx_seq_one_letter_code
_entity_poly.pdbx_strand_id
1 'polypeptide(L)'
;MCEYCKQDLNAFIGNILTLGGRWVRQEELIGWLRRIKKLALVEVGKDEEEHITKDMRKIIEFFNTLMEINVEGIEPLFMTPRKEPLTREDAPVKGMEQSEALLNAKEVINGFVKGPKTI
;
A
#
# COMPACT_ATOMS: atom_id res chain seq x y z
N MET A 1 38.09 4.20 24.86
CA MET A 1 36.73 3.71 24.57
C MET A 1 36.86 2.63 23.50
N CYS A 2 36.53 1.38 23.84
CA CYS A 2 36.83 0.17 23.04
C CYS A 2 36.14 0.20 21.66
N GLU A 3 36.85 -0.17 20.59
CA GLU A 3 36.29 -0.31 19.22
C GLU A 3 35.10 -1.28 19.17
N TYR A 4 35.12 -2.32 20.01
CA TYR A 4 34.04 -3.29 20.15
C TYR A 4 32.72 -2.64 20.61
N CYS A 5 32.80 -1.65 21.50
CA CYS A 5 31.63 -0.94 22.01
C CYS A 5 31.03 0.04 20.97
N LYS A 6 31.82 0.49 20.00
CA LYS A 6 31.34 1.27 18.84
C LYS A 6 30.67 0.38 17.78
N GLN A 7 31.11 -0.87 17.65
CA GLN A 7 30.51 -1.85 16.73
C GLN A 7 29.10 -2.26 17.19
N ASP A 8 28.91 -2.50 18.48
CA ASP A 8 27.59 -2.82 19.04
C ASP A 8 26.61 -1.64 18.89
N LEU A 9 27.06 -0.40 19.03
CA LEU A 9 26.22 0.79 18.83
C LEU A 9 25.80 0.94 17.36
N ASN A 10 26.68 0.67 16.40
CA ASN A 10 26.37 0.74 14.98
C ASN A 10 25.43 -0.40 14.54
N ALA A 11 25.53 -1.59 15.13
CA ALA A 11 24.57 -2.68 14.93
C ALA A 11 23.20 -2.37 15.56
N PHE A 12 23.19 -1.65 16.69
CA PHE A 12 21.98 -1.20 17.38
C PHE A 12 21.27 -0.06 16.64
N ILE A 13 22.04 0.88 16.03
CA ILE A 13 21.51 2.02 15.29
C ILE A 13 21.13 1.63 13.84
N GLY A 14 21.87 0.72 13.21
CA GLY A 14 21.67 0.35 11.80
C GLY A 14 20.33 -0.32 11.45
N ASN A 15 19.60 -0.81 12.45
CA ASN A 15 18.30 -1.46 12.27
C ASN A 15 17.10 -0.57 12.60
N ILE A 16 17.33 0.69 12.97
CA ILE A 16 16.29 1.58 13.48
C ILE A 16 15.98 2.69 12.48
N LEU A 17 14.71 2.76 12.07
CA LEU A 17 14.14 3.85 11.29
C LEU A 17 13.62 4.94 12.21
N THR A 18 13.68 6.21 11.79
CA THR A 18 12.96 7.30 12.44
C THR A 18 11.70 7.64 11.65
N LEU A 19 10.52 7.42 12.24
CA LEU A 19 9.23 7.79 11.67
C LEU A 19 8.54 8.79 12.58
N GLY A 20 8.41 10.05 12.15
CA GLY A 20 7.75 11.10 12.95
C GLY A 20 8.34 11.28 14.36
N GLY A 21 9.65 11.10 14.52
CA GLY A 21 10.34 11.15 15.83
C GLY A 21 10.29 9.86 16.66
N ARG A 22 9.68 8.79 16.14
CA ARG A 22 9.66 7.45 16.78
C ARG A 22 10.66 6.51 16.12
N TRP A 23 11.39 5.76 16.95
CA TRP A 23 12.26 4.67 16.54
C TRP A 23 11.45 3.42 16.16
N VAL A 24 11.69 2.87 14.97
CA VAL A 24 11.02 1.67 14.47
C VAL A 24 12.05 0.60 14.11
N ARG A 25 11.91 -0.58 14.73
CA ARG A 25 12.77 -1.75 14.49
C ARG A 25 12.34 -2.53 13.25
N GLN A 26 13.28 -3.27 12.66
CA GLN A 26 13.03 -4.18 11.53
C GLN A 26 11.84 -5.12 11.77
N GLU A 27 11.72 -5.71 12.97
CA GLU A 27 10.63 -6.63 13.32
C GLU A 27 9.26 -5.97 13.24
N GLU A 28 9.17 -4.68 13.60
CA GLU A 28 7.91 -3.94 13.55
C GLU A 28 7.48 -3.68 12.10
N LEU A 29 8.42 -3.37 11.20
CA LEU A 29 8.12 -3.22 9.77
C LEU A 29 7.64 -4.54 9.15
N ILE A 30 8.23 -5.67 9.52
CA ILE A 30 7.75 -6.99 9.06
C ILE A 30 6.31 -7.20 9.52
N GLY A 31 5.98 -6.78 10.74
CA GLY A 31 4.60 -6.77 11.24
C GLY A 31 3.66 -5.91 10.39
N TRP A 32 4.11 -4.74 9.95
CA TRP A 32 3.35 -3.86 9.06
C TRP A 32 3.15 -4.47 7.68
N LEU A 33 4.20 -5.05 7.08
CA LEU A 33 4.11 -5.76 5.82
C LEU A 33 3.08 -6.88 5.88
N ARG A 34 3.07 -7.66 6.96
CA ARG A 34 2.06 -8.73 7.17
C ARG A 34 0.63 -8.20 7.27
N ARG A 35 0.44 -7.00 7.84
CA ARG A 35 -0.87 -6.36 7.89
C ARG A 35 -1.27 -5.83 6.52
N ILE A 36 -0.36 -5.17 5.81
CA ILE A 36 -0.59 -4.61 4.48
C ILE A 36 -0.91 -5.72 3.48
N LYS A 37 -0.15 -6.82 3.45
CA LYS A 37 -0.38 -7.93 2.52
C LYS A 37 -1.77 -8.55 2.69
N LYS A 38 -2.26 -8.64 3.93
CA LYS A 38 -3.63 -9.08 4.24
C LYS A 38 -4.69 -8.11 3.73
N LEU A 39 -4.46 -6.80 3.88
CA LEU A 39 -5.40 -5.77 3.41
C LEU A 39 -5.41 -5.65 1.88
N ALA A 40 -4.26 -5.81 1.24
CA ALA A 40 -4.09 -5.76 -0.20
C ALA A 40 -4.46 -7.09 -0.90
N LEU A 41 -4.75 -8.15 -0.14
CA LEU A 41 -5.00 -9.51 -0.65
C LEU A 41 -3.84 -10.03 -1.52
N VAL A 42 -2.61 -9.74 -1.11
CA VAL A 42 -1.37 -10.19 -1.77
C VAL A 42 -0.69 -11.23 -0.90
N GLU A 43 -0.35 -12.37 -1.49
CA GLU A 43 0.51 -13.36 -0.84
C GLU A 43 1.97 -12.94 -0.96
N VAL A 44 2.71 -13.03 0.14
CA VAL A 44 4.14 -12.73 0.20
C VAL A 44 4.81 -13.89 0.93
N GLY A 45 5.75 -14.54 0.25
CA GLY A 45 6.54 -15.64 0.78
C GLY A 45 7.46 -15.19 1.90
N LYS A 46 7.88 -16.13 2.76
CA LYS A 46 8.77 -15.80 3.90
C LYS A 46 10.11 -15.22 3.43
N ASP A 47 10.65 -15.75 2.34
CA ASP A 47 11.93 -15.32 1.76
C ASP A 47 11.83 -13.91 1.15
N GLU A 48 10.64 -13.49 0.74
CA GLU A 48 10.37 -12.17 0.16
C GLU A 48 10.10 -11.10 1.23
N GLU A 49 9.62 -11.50 2.42
CA GLU A 49 9.28 -10.56 3.51
C GLU A 49 10.47 -9.67 3.88
N GLU A 50 11.69 -10.22 3.92
CA GLU A 50 12.88 -9.47 4.29
C GLU A 50 13.27 -8.43 3.22
N HIS A 51 13.27 -8.83 1.95
CA HIS A 51 13.59 -7.94 0.83
C HIS A 51 12.57 -6.80 0.71
N ILE A 52 11.28 -7.12 0.73
CA ILE A 52 10.22 -6.12 0.64
C ILE A 52 10.26 -5.18 1.84
N THR A 53 10.56 -5.69 3.04
CA THR A 53 10.71 -4.84 4.23
C THR A 53 11.87 -3.85 4.07
N LYS A 54 12.99 -4.28 3.50
CA LYS A 54 14.14 -3.41 3.24
C LYS A 54 13.81 -2.32 2.21
N ASP A 55 13.06 -2.65 1.17
CA ASP A 55 12.65 -1.65 0.18
C ASP A 55 11.57 -0.71 0.71
N MET A 56 10.62 -1.23 1.48
CA MET A 56 9.63 -0.41 2.21
C MET A 56 10.31 0.60 3.13
N ARG A 57 11.39 0.20 3.84
CA ARG A 57 12.22 1.11 4.64
C ARG A 57 12.74 2.28 3.80
N LYS A 58 13.38 2.01 2.65
CA LYS A 58 13.92 3.06 1.77
C LYS A 58 12.83 3.99 1.24
N ILE A 59 11.66 3.44 0.87
CA ILE A 59 10.53 4.22 0.36
C ILE A 59 10.02 5.17 1.43
N ILE A 60 9.88 4.70 2.67
CA ILE A 60 9.41 5.55 3.77
C ILE A 60 10.46 6.62 4.12
N GLU A 61 11.75 6.28 4.11
CA GLU A 61 12.83 7.28 4.27
C GLU A 61 12.77 8.36 3.20
N PHE A 62 12.52 7.98 1.95
CA PHE A 62 12.32 8.93 0.87
C PHE A 62 11.12 9.84 1.12
N PHE A 63 9.97 9.31 1.56
CA PHE A 63 8.80 10.14 1.90
C PHE A 63 9.03 11.09 3.07
N ASN A 64 9.88 10.74 4.04
CA ASN A 64 10.21 11.64 5.15
C ASN A 64 10.86 12.95 4.67
N THR A 65 11.51 12.97 3.50
CA THR A 65 12.05 14.21 2.91
C THR A 65 10.95 15.25 2.63
N LEU A 66 9.72 14.81 2.37
CA LEU A 66 8.58 15.71 2.13
C LEU A 66 8.11 16.42 3.41
N MET A 67 8.46 15.88 4.60
CA MET A 67 8.09 16.50 5.88
C MET A 67 8.88 17.79 6.18
N GLU A 68 9.99 18.03 5.49
CA GLU A 68 10.80 19.25 5.65
C GLU A 68 10.12 20.48 5.03
N ILE A 69 9.11 20.27 4.19
CA ILE A 69 8.40 21.33 3.47
C ILE A 69 7.24 21.83 4.33
N ASN A 70 7.24 23.12 4.68
CA ASN A 70 6.10 23.75 5.34
C ASN A 70 4.95 23.96 4.35
N VAL A 71 3.82 23.30 4.60
CA VAL A 71 2.59 23.42 3.81
C VAL A 71 1.45 24.09 4.59
N GLU A 72 1.75 24.79 5.69
CA GLU A 72 0.77 25.55 6.46
C GLU A 72 0.08 26.60 5.58
N GLY A 73 -1.26 26.57 5.56
CA GLY A 73 -2.08 27.47 4.75
C GLY A 73 -2.13 27.15 3.25
N ILE A 74 -1.53 26.03 2.80
CA ILE A 74 -1.63 25.57 1.41
C ILE A 74 -2.81 24.61 1.26
N GLU A 75 -3.74 24.96 0.37
CA GLU A 75 -4.87 24.09 0.03
C GLU A 75 -4.39 22.80 -0.68
N PRO A 76 -4.82 21.60 -0.25
CA PRO A 76 -4.50 20.37 -0.93
C PRO A 76 -5.04 20.35 -2.36
N LEU A 77 -4.26 19.81 -3.29
CA LEU A 77 -4.72 19.63 -4.66
C LEU A 77 -5.64 18.41 -4.76
N PHE A 78 -6.95 18.64 -4.69
CA PHE A 78 -7.95 17.70 -5.19
C PHE A 78 -8.06 17.86 -6.71
N MET A 79 -8.35 16.78 -7.44
CA MET A 79 -8.56 16.72 -8.91
C MET A 79 -8.96 18.06 -9.53
N THR A 80 -8.37 18.42 -10.68
CA THR A 80 -8.51 19.75 -11.32
C THR A 80 -9.90 20.35 -11.08
N PRO A 81 -10.01 21.46 -10.32
CA PRO A 81 -11.29 21.94 -9.85
C PRO A 81 -12.18 22.25 -11.05
N ARG A 82 -13.20 21.42 -11.25
CA ARG A 82 -14.26 21.68 -12.22
C ARG A 82 -15.13 22.77 -11.62
N LYS A 83 -15.52 23.73 -12.46
CA LYS A 83 -16.41 24.82 -12.03
C LYS A 83 -17.75 24.31 -11.50
N GLU A 84 -18.21 23.17 -12.00
CA GLU A 84 -19.52 22.59 -11.67
C GLU A 84 -19.42 21.05 -11.55
N PRO A 85 -20.17 20.42 -10.62
CA PRO A 85 -20.27 18.97 -10.54
C PRO A 85 -20.82 18.38 -11.84
N LEU A 86 -20.18 17.31 -12.35
CA LEU A 86 -20.75 16.55 -13.45
C LEU A 86 -21.85 15.63 -12.92
N THR A 87 -23.04 15.74 -13.50
CA THR A 87 -24.14 14.81 -13.25
C THR A 87 -24.41 13.97 -14.49
N ARG A 88 -24.90 12.74 -14.27
CA ARG A 88 -25.39 11.86 -15.32
C ARG A 88 -26.92 11.94 -15.32
N GLU A 89 -27.53 12.06 -16.50
CA GLU A 89 -29.00 11.97 -16.62
C GLU A 89 -29.50 10.60 -16.18
N ASP A 90 -30.68 10.57 -15.55
CA ASP A 90 -31.31 9.33 -15.11
C ASP A 90 -32.07 8.63 -16.26
N ALA A 91 -31.34 8.28 -17.31
CA ALA A 91 -31.85 7.56 -18.47
C ALA A 91 -31.24 6.14 -18.54
N PRO A 92 -32.05 5.10 -18.84
CA PRO A 92 -31.53 3.75 -19.02
C PRO A 92 -30.72 3.65 -20.31
N VAL A 93 -29.60 2.93 -20.25
CA VAL A 93 -28.75 2.61 -21.42
C VAL A 93 -28.70 1.09 -21.57
N LYS A 94 -28.66 0.60 -22.82
CA LYS A 94 -28.51 -0.83 -23.08
C LYS A 94 -27.19 -1.33 -22.45
N GLY A 95 -27.27 -2.32 -21.56
CA GLY A 95 -26.11 -2.98 -20.98
C GLY A 95 -25.39 -3.88 -21.99
N MET A 96 -24.24 -4.44 -21.57
CA MET A 96 -23.53 -5.47 -22.34
C MET A 96 -24.36 -6.74 -22.44
N GLU A 97 -24.19 -7.50 -23.52
CA GLU A 97 -24.79 -8.84 -23.62
C GLU A 97 -24.11 -9.78 -22.60
N GLN A 98 -24.85 -10.75 -22.06
CA GLN A 98 -24.33 -11.64 -21.01
C GLN A 98 -23.06 -12.38 -21.45
N SER A 99 -22.97 -12.78 -22.73
CA SER A 99 -21.80 -13.43 -23.31
C SER A 99 -20.56 -12.53 -23.30
N GLU A 100 -20.72 -11.24 -23.58
CA GLU A 100 -19.63 -10.26 -23.56
C GLU A 100 -19.16 -9.99 -22.13
N ALA A 101 -20.10 -9.84 -21.19
CA ALA A 101 -19.79 -9.62 -19.79
C ALA A 101 -19.02 -10.78 -19.13
N LEU A 102 -19.26 -12.01 -19.61
CA LEU A 102 -18.64 -13.23 -19.07
C LEU A 102 -17.40 -13.69 -19.85
N LEU A 103 -17.00 -12.98 -20.91
CA LEU A 103 -15.92 -13.39 -21.81
C LEU A 103 -14.59 -13.69 -21.10
N ASN A 104 -14.28 -12.93 -20.05
CA ASN A 104 -13.04 -13.05 -19.29
C ASN A 104 -13.19 -13.86 -17.98
N ALA A 105 -14.37 -14.41 -17.70
CA ALA A 105 -14.59 -15.19 -16.49
C ALA A 105 -13.91 -16.56 -16.61
N LYS A 106 -13.07 -16.90 -15.62
CA LYS A 106 -12.35 -18.19 -15.60
C LYS A 106 -13.29 -19.40 -15.59
N GLU A 107 -14.35 -19.34 -14.79
CA GLU A 107 -15.36 -20.39 -14.69
C GLU A 107 -16.76 -19.77 -14.65
N VAL A 108 -17.69 -20.34 -15.42
CA VAL A 108 -19.07 -19.88 -15.53
C VAL A 108 -20.02 -21.06 -15.28
N ILE A 109 -21.06 -20.85 -14.49
CA ILE A 109 -22.14 -21.83 -14.27
C ILE A 109 -23.48 -21.11 -14.46
N ASN A 110 -24.29 -21.59 -15.41
CA ASN A 110 -25.66 -21.07 -15.66
C ASN A 110 -25.73 -19.54 -15.80
N GLY A 111 -24.73 -18.92 -16.44
CA GLY A 111 -24.68 -17.46 -16.63
C GLY A 111 -24.13 -16.65 -15.45
N PHE A 112 -23.54 -17.30 -14.45
CA PHE A 112 -22.90 -16.67 -13.29
C PHE A 112 -21.40 -16.94 -13.26
N VAL A 113 -20.62 -15.98 -12.75
CA VAL A 113 -19.21 -16.20 -12.42
C VAL A 113 -19.12 -17.12 -11.22
N LYS A 114 -18.46 -18.26 -11.38
CA LYS A 114 -18.27 -19.23 -10.31
C LYS A 114 -17.08 -18.81 -9.44
N GLY A 115 -17.34 -18.63 -8.15
CA GLY A 115 -16.32 -18.33 -7.13
C GLY A 115 -16.42 -19.26 -5.92
N PRO A 116 -15.42 -19.22 -5.02
CA PRO A 116 -15.51 -19.90 -3.73
C PRO A 116 -16.69 -19.36 -2.93
N LYS A 117 -17.37 -20.25 -2.19
CA LYS A 117 -18.49 -19.84 -1.34
C LYS A 117 -17.99 -18.94 -0.22
N THR A 118 -18.60 -17.77 -0.07
CA THR A 118 -18.41 -16.91 1.11
C THR A 118 -19.11 -17.55 2.31
N ILE A 119 -18.39 -17.65 3.44
CA ILE A 119 -18.89 -18.17 4.72
C ILE A 119 -19.30 -16.99 5.59
#